data_AF-A0A1R4IAZ6-F1
#
_entry.id   AF-A0A1R4IAZ6-F1
#
_cell.length_a   1.000
_cell.length_b   1.000
_cell.length_c   1.000
_cell.angle_alpha   90.00
_cell.angle_beta   90.00
_cell.angle_gamma   90.00
#
_symmetry.space_group_name_H-M   'P 1'
#
loop_
_entity.id
_entity.type
_entity.pdbx_description
1 polymer ?
#
loop_
_entity_poly.entity_id
_entity_poly.type
_entity_poly.pdbx_seq_one_letter_code
_entity_poly.pdbx_strand_id
1 'polypeptide(L)'
;MAFRDQDRQLDDAAPAIGSRYGRTTGTRRRERLVLASIGAFALLVAVVWVIWVAIDSPSSSIETGDRGYVVNDDRSVDVKYSLTVAPGTETVCVVQALDDNFGVIGWKTVEVPASDQWTRGLTETVRTTQRANTGLIYRCWLP
;
A
#
# COMPACT_ATOMS: atom_id res chain seq x y z
N MET A 1 -42.09 53.31 11.88
CA MET A 1 -42.04 53.77 10.47
C MET A 1 -40.62 53.79 9.91
N ALA A 2 -39.60 54.29 10.64
CA ALA A 2 -38.21 54.36 10.16
C ALA A 2 -37.55 53.03 9.72
N PHE A 3 -37.93 51.89 10.32
CA PHE A 3 -37.34 50.58 9.98
C PHE A 3 -37.70 50.10 8.56
N ARG A 4 -38.91 50.44 8.08
CA ARG A 4 -39.41 49.98 6.77
C ARG A 4 -38.75 50.70 5.60
N ASP A 5 -38.30 51.94 5.82
CA ASP A 5 -37.58 52.71 4.82
C ASP A 5 -36.13 52.23 4.69
N GLN A 6 -35.53 51.76 5.79
CA GLN A 6 -34.18 51.23 5.79
C GLN A 6 -34.09 49.89 5.04
N ASP A 7 -35.08 49.01 5.18
CA ASP A 7 -35.18 47.77 4.40
C ASP A 7 -35.32 48.06 2.90
N ARG A 8 -36.16 49.03 2.54
CA ARG A 8 -36.35 49.46 1.15
C ARG A 8 -35.06 50.02 0.54
N GLN A 9 -34.28 50.76 1.34
CA GLN A 9 -33.01 51.34 0.92
C GLN A 9 -31.90 50.29 0.78
N LEU A 10 -31.95 49.19 1.55
CA LEU A 10 -31.04 48.05 1.39
C LEU A 10 -31.36 47.25 0.11
N ASP A 11 -32.65 47.07 -0.19
CA ASP A 11 -33.14 46.39 -1.39
C ASP A 11 -32.79 47.16 -2.68
N ASP A 12 -32.87 48.49 -2.65
CA ASP A 12 -32.51 49.35 -3.78
C ASP A 12 -30.99 49.49 -3.95
N ALA A 13 -30.21 49.38 -2.87
CA ALA A 13 -28.76 49.48 -2.91
C ALA A 13 -28.08 48.23 -3.50
N ALA A 14 -28.57 47.02 -3.21
CA ALA A 14 -27.97 45.77 -3.69
C ALA A 14 -27.78 45.68 -5.23
N PRO A 15 -28.78 46.03 -6.07
CA PRO A 15 -28.61 46.07 -7.53
C PRO A 15 -27.77 47.27 -8.00
N ALA A 16 -27.80 48.42 -7.31
CA ALA A 16 -27.01 49.61 -7.63
C ALA A 16 -25.50 49.45 -7.37
N ILE A 17 -25.13 48.70 -6.33
CA ILE A 17 -23.73 48.33 -6.07
C ILE A 17 -23.23 47.35 -7.14
N GLY A 18 -24.06 46.39 -7.57
CA GLY A 18 -23.71 45.40 -8.59
C GLY A 18 -23.53 45.95 -10.01
N SER A 19 -24.15 47.09 -10.34
CA SER A 19 -24.02 47.74 -11.65
C SER A 19 -22.77 48.61 -11.78
N ARG A 20 -22.27 49.17 -10.67
CA ARG A 20 -21.03 49.97 -10.63
C ARG A 20 -19.78 49.12 -10.44
N TYR A 21 -19.88 48.04 -9.66
CA TYR A 21 -18.86 46.99 -9.54
C TYR A 21 -19.27 45.82 -10.42
N GLY A 22 -19.15 45.98 -11.74
CA GLY A 22 -19.64 45.02 -12.73
C GLY A 22 -19.29 43.58 -12.37
N ARG A 23 -20.28 42.82 -11.90
CA ARG A 23 -20.21 41.34 -11.91
C ARG A 23 -20.36 40.91 -13.36
N THR A 24 -19.24 40.89 -14.08
CA THR A 24 -19.23 40.36 -15.45
C THR A 24 -19.60 38.89 -15.39
N THR A 25 -20.63 38.47 -16.14
CA THR A 25 -21.01 37.06 -16.33
C THR A 25 -19.86 36.15 -16.77
N GLY A 26 -18.77 36.74 -17.30
CA GLY A 26 -17.51 36.07 -17.62
C GLY A 26 -16.78 35.45 -16.41
N THR A 27 -16.95 35.96 -15.18
CA THR A 27 -16.30 35.37 -14.00
C THR A 27 -16.86 33.98 -13.70
N ARG A 28 -18.18 33.79 -13.80
CA ARG A 28 -18.82 32.48 -13.57
C ARG A 28 -18.37 31.41 -14.59
N ARG A 29 -18.16 31.80 -15.85
CA ARG A 29 -17.66 30.88 -16.88
C ARG A 29 -16.19 30.51 -16.63
N ARG A 30 -15.39 31.48 -16.21
CA ARG A 30 -13.98 31.27 -15.84
C ARG A 30 -13.85 30.42 -14.57
N GLU A 31 -14.66 30.66 -13.55
CA GLU A 31 -14.74 29.85 -12.32
C GLU A 31 -15.11 28.39 -12.63
N ARG A 32 -16.12 28.15 -13.49
CA ARG A 32 -16.48 26.80 -13.92
C ARG A 32 -15.35 26.10 -14.69
N LEU A 33 -14.63 26.82 -15.54
CA LEU A 33 -13.47 26.28 -16.26
C LEU A 33 -12.32 25.94 -15.30
N VAL A 34 -12.05 26.80 -14.31
CA VAL A 34 -11.03 26.55 -13.28
C VAL A 34 -11.41 25.32 -12.46
N LEU A 35 -12.65 25.23 -11.97
CA LEU A 35 -13.14 24.06 -11.22
C LEU A 35 -13.08 22.78 -12.06
N ALA A 36 -13.46 22.84 -13.34
CA ALA A 36 -13.36 21.71 -14.25
C ALA A 36 -11.90 21.30 -14.48
N SER A 37 -10.98 22.25 -14.61
CA SER A 37 -9.55 21.97 -14.78
C SER A 37 -8.94 21.31 -13.54
N ILE A 38 -9.32 21.75 -12.34
CA ILE A 38 -8.88 21.16 -11.08
C ILE A 38 -9.42 19.74 -10.97
N GLY A 39 -10.70 19.53 -11.28
CA GLY A 39 -11.31 18.19 -11.27
C GLY A 39 -10.65 17.24 -12.27
N ALA A 40 -10.39 17.70 -13.50
CA ALA A 40 -9.69 16.92 -14.51
C ALA A 40 -8.27 16.57 -14.07
N PHE A 41 -7.54 17.53 -13.51
CA PHE A 41 -6.19 17.30 -12.99
C PHE A 41 -6.18 16.28 -11.85
N ALA A 42 -7.08 16.42 -10.87
CA ALA A 42 -7.21 15.49 -9.76
C ALA A 42 -7.52 14.06 -10.25
N LEU A 43 -8.39 13.93 -11.26
CA LEU A 43 -8.73 12.65 -11.85
C LEU A 43 -7.53 12.02 -12.58
N LEU A 44 -6.76 12.81 -13.33
CA LEU A 44 -5.53 12.33 -13.97
C LEU A 44 -4.51 11.84 -12.94
N VAL A 45 -4.29 12.60 -11.86
CA VAL A 45 -3.39 12.20 -10.77
C VAL A 45 -3.85 10.89 -10.13
N ALA A 46 -5.15 10.74 -9.85
CA ALA A 46 -5.72 9.52 -9.29
C ALA A 46 -5.51 8.31 -10.21
N VAL A 47 -5.75 8.46 -11.52
CA VAL A 47 -5.54 7.37 -12.51
C VAL A 47 -4.07 6.97 -12.57
N VAL A 48 -3.15 7.93 -12.66
CA VAL A 48 -1.71 7.66 -12.67
C VAL A 48 -1.28 6.94 -11.38
N TRP A 49 -1.78 7.38 -10.23
CA TRP A 49 -1.48 6.75 -8.95
C TRP A 49 -2.00 5.30 -8.89
N VAL A 50 -3.23 5.03 -9.34
CA VAL A 50 -3.76 3.65 -9.39
C VAL A 50 -2.94 2.76 -10.30
N ILE A 51 -2.56 3.23 -11.49
CA ILE A 51 -1.71 2.47 -12.42
C ILE A 51 -0.36 2.17 -11.77
N TRP A 52 0.24 3.15 -11.10
CA TRP A 52 1.52 2.98 -10.41
C TRP A 52 1.45 1.94 -9.29
N VAL A 53 0.42 1.99 -8.43
CA VAL A 53 0.17 0.99 -7.37
C VAL A 53 -0.09 -0.41 -7.95
N ALA A 54 -0.82 -0.51 -9.06
CA ALA A 54 -1.11 -1.79 -9.70
C ALA A 54 0.14 -2.46 -10.26
N ILE A 55 1.11 -1.69 -10.76
CA ILE A 55 2.40 -2.22 -11.25
C ILE A 55 3.31 -2.60 -10.07
N ASP A 56 3.29 -1.83 -8.98
CA ASP A 56 4.08 -2.10 -7.77
C ASP A 56 3.50 -3.23 -6.91
N SER A 57 2.28 -3.68 -7.21
CA SER A 57 1.68 -4.80 -6.51
C SER A 57 2.51 -6.06 -6.78
N PRO A 58 3.11 -6.69 -5.75
CA PRO A 58 3.87 -7.91 -5.93
C PRO A 58 2.89 -9.05 -6.25
N SER A 59 2.54 -9.19 -7.54
CA SER A 59 1.88 -10.37 -8.07
C SER A 59 2.91 -11.49 -8.17
N SER A 60 3.46 -11.92 -7.05
CA SER A 60 4.30 -13.10 -7.04
C SER A 60 3.38 -14.29 -7.27
N SER A 61 3.58 -14.99 -8.39
CA SER A 61 3.05 -16.35 -8.62
C SER A 61 3.43 -17.37 -7.53
N ILE A 62 4.23 -16.91 -6.56
CA ILE A 62 4.64 -17.59 -5.35
C ILE A 62 3.88 -16.96 -4.18
N GLU A 63 3.06 -17.77 -3.52
CA GLU A 63 2.37 -17.40 -2.29
C GLU A 63 3.06 -18.14 -1.13
N THR A 64 3.52 -17.40 -0.12
CA THR A 64 4.19 -17.96 1.05
C THR A 64 3.40 -17.64 2.31
N GLY A 65 3.21 -18.64 3.17
CA GLY A 65 2.56 -18.48 4.47
C GLY A 65 3.46 -18.94 5.60
N ASP A 66 3.55 -18.16 6.67
CA ASP A 66 4.19 -18.61 7.91
C ASP A 66 3.24 -19.53 8.68
N ARG A 67 3.71 -20.71 9.09
CA ARG A 67 2.94 -21.67 9.91
C ARG A 67 3.38 -21.68 11.37
N GLY A 68 4.53 -21.10 11.69
CA GLY A 68 5.08 -21.03 13.03
C GLY A 68 6.55 -21.45 13.11
N TYR A 69 7.11 -21.31 14.30
CA TYR A 69 8.50 -21.56 14.58
C TYR A 69 8.68 -22.32 15.90
N VAL A 70 9.83 -22.99 16.05
CA VAL A 70 10.24 -23.66 17.28
C VAL A 70 11.67 -23.23 17.59
N VAL A 71 11.86 -22.57 18.72
CA VAL A 71 13.20 -22.20 19.19
C VAL A 71 13.80 -23.42 19.88
N ASN A 72 14.84 -23.99 19.28
CA ASN A 72 15.48 -25.20 19.79
C ASN A 72 16.56 -24.87 20.82
N ASP A 73 17.38 -23.86 20.54
CA ASP A 73 18.47 -23.40 21.42
C ASP A 73 18.78 -21.91 21.22
N ASP A 74 19.80 -21.40 21.92
CA ASP A 74 20.22 -19.98 21.87
C ASP A 74 20.85 -19.56 20.54
N ARG A 75 21.02 -20.47 19.58
CA ARG A 75 21.68 -20.30 18.29
C ARG A 75 20.96 -21.02 17.14
N SER A 76 19.76 -21.54 17.35
CA SER A 76 19.00 -22.24 16.32
C SER A 76 17.48 -22.15 16.53
N VAL A 77 16.79 -21.94 15.42
CA VAL A 77 15.33 -21.93 15.34
C VAL A 77 14.87 -22.71 14.12
N ASP A 78 13.87 -23.56 14.31
CA ASP A 78 13.18 -24.24 13.21
C ASP A 78 12.00 -23.40 12.76
N VAL A 79 11.95 -23.09 11.46
CA VAL A 79 10.88 -22.30 10.86
C VAL A 79 10.04 -23.18 9.97
N LYS A 80 8.73 -23.18 10.18
CA LYS A 80 7.74 -23.93 9.39
C LYS A 80 6.96 -22.95 8.53
N TYR A 81 7.00 -23.15 7.22
CA TYR A 81 6.30 -22.30 6.27
C TYR A 81 5.59 -23.12 5.21
N SER A 82 4.52 -22.57 4.65
CA SER A 82 3.91 -23.06 3.42
C SER A 82 4.42 -22.30 2.22
N LEU A 83 4.75 -23.04 1.17
CA LEU A 83 5.10 -22.50 -0.14
C LEU A 83 4.05 -22.98 -1.14
N THR A 84 3.43 -22.05 -1.84
CA THR A 84 2.51 -22.31 -2.94
C THR A 84 3.11 -21.80 -4.24
N VAL A 85 3.38 -22.70 -5.18
CA VAL A 85 3.98 -22.41 -6.48
C VAL A 85 3.46 -23.41 -7.52
N ALA A 86 3.51 -23.05 -8.81
CA ALA A 86 3.13 -23.95 -9.89
C ALA A 86 3.94 -25.27 -9.85
N PRO A 87 3.30 -26.44 -10.08
CA PRO A 87 3.99 -27.71 -10.15
C PRO A 87 5.13 -27.72 -11.17
N GLY A 88 6.23 -28.42 -10.86
CA GLY A 88 7.41 -28.48 -11.72
C GLY A 88 8.33 -27.25 -11.66
N THR A 89 8.05 -26.28 -10.78
CA THR A 89 8.84 -25.04 -10.67
C THR A 89 9.82 -25.10 -9.48
N GLU A 90 11.09 -24.82 -9.74
CA GLU A 90 12.11 -24.62 -8.70
C GLU A 90 12.04 -23.20 -8.15
N THR A 91 12.35 -23.03 -6.87
CA THR A 91 12.29 -21.71 -6.21
C THR A 91 13.41 -21.56 -5.20
N VAL A 92 13.87 -20.33 -5.00
CA VAL A 92 14.83 -19.95 -3.97
C VAL A 92 14.11 -19.11 -2.93
N CYS A 93 14.21 -19.53 -1.67
CA CYS A 93 13.55 -18.91 -0.54
C CYS A 93 14.56 -18.45 0.50
N VAL A 94 14.27 -17.32 1.15
CA VAL A 94 15.06 -16.81 2.28
C VAL A 94 14.24 -16.90 3.54
N VAL A 95 14.78 -17.63 4.51
CA VAL A 95 14.22 -17.78 5.85
C VAL A 95 15.07 -16.94 6.80
N GLN A 96 14.43 -16.17 7.68
CA GLN A 96 15.11 -15.33 8.65
C GLN A 96 14.62 -15.57 10.07
N ALA A 97 15.48 -15.24 11.03
CA ALA A 97 15.20 -15.27 12.45
C ALA A 97 15.40 -13.89 13.06
N LEU A 98 14.55 -13.56 14.02
CA LEU A 98 14.42 -12.26 14.65
C LEU A 98 14.60 -12.36 16.17
N ASP A 99 15.17 -11.32 16.77
CA ASP A 99 15.20 -11.12 18.23
C ASP A 99 13.92 -10.43 18.76
N ASP A 100 13.89 -10.13 20.06
CA ASP A 100 12.78 -9.44 20.73
C ASP A 100 12.52 -8.01 20.19
N ASN A 101 13.53 -7.39 19.59
CA ASN A 101 13.46 -6.07 18.98
C ASN A 101 13.19 -6.13 17.47
N PHE A 102 12.84 -7.31 16.94
CA PHE A 102 12.68 -7.55 15.50
C PHE A 102 13.96 -7.27 14.69
N GLY A 103 15.13 -7.36 15.32
CA GLY A 103 16.43 -7.35 14.67
C GLY A 103 16.71 -8.70 14.00
N VAL A 104 17.23 -8.68 12.77
CA VAL A 104 17.61 -9.91 12.07
C VAL A 104 18.89 -10.48 12.66
N ILE A 105 18.80 -11.66 13.23
CA ILE A 105 19.91 -12.33 13.95
C ILE A 105 20.40 -13.61 13.28
N GLY A 106 19.71 -14.04 12.22
CA GLY A 106 20.05 -15.19 11.40
C GLY A 106 19.28 -15.17 10.09
N TRP A 107 19.91 -15.64 9.03
CA TRP A 107 19.31 -15.78 7.71
C TRP A 107 19.85 -17.03 7.02
N LYS A 108 19.00 -17.69 6.23
CA LYS A 108 19.35 -18.88 5.46
C LYS A 108 18.65 -18.83 4.11
N THR A 109 19.42 -18.97 3.04
CA THR A 109 18.88 -19.20 1.70
C THR A 109 18.69 -20.69 1.49
N VAL A 110 17.52 -21.07 0.98
CA VAL A 110 17.09 -22.45 0.79
C VAL A 110 16.63 -22.61 -0.65
N GLU A 111 17.23 -23.55 -1.35
CA GLU A 111 16.79 -23.99 -2.67
C GLU A 111 15.71 -25.04 -2.51
N VAL A 112 14.51 -24.75 -2.96
CA VAL A 112 13.36 -25.65 -2.89
C VAL A 112 13.18 -26.29 -4.26
N PRO A 113 13.37 -27.63 -4.38
CA PRO A 113 13.26 -28.31 -5.64
C PRO A 113 11.81 -28.32 -6.15
N ALA A 114 11.67 -28.54 -7.46
CA ALA A 114 10.39 -28.73 -8.10
C ALA A 114 9.60 -29.89 -7.46
N SER A 115 8.28 -29.75 -7.42
CA SER A 115 7.37 -30.78 -6.93
C SER A 115 6.07 -30.74 -7.71
N ASP A 116 5.32 -31.84 -7.64
CA ASP A 116 4.02 -31.98 -8.29
C ASP A 116 2.87 -31.33 -7.50
N GLN A 117 3.13 -30.88 -6.27
CA GLN A 117 2.13 -30.27 -5.39
C GLN A 117 2.15 -28.74 -5.48
N TRP A 118 0.96 -28.15 -5.59
CA TRP A 118 0.78 -26.70 -5.58
C TRP A 118 1.20 -26.06 -4.26
N THR A 119 0.69 -26.57 -3.13
CA THR A 119 1.00 -26.04 -1.78
C THR A 119 1.73 -27.09 -0.97
N ARG A 120 2.89 -26.73 -0.43
CA ARG A 120 3.76 -27.62 0.35
C ARG A 120 4.08 -27.02 1.70
N GLY A 121 4.24 -27.87 2.72
CA GLY A 121 4.79 -27.49 4.01
C GLY A 121 6.27 -27.83 4.10
N LEU A 122 7.10 -26.83 4.40
CA LEU A 122 8.55 -26.98 4.53
C LEU A 122 8.97 -26.62 5.95
N THR A 123 10.06 -27.21 6.42
CA THR A 123 10.64 -26.92 7.74
C THR A 123 12.14 -26.75 7.56
N GLU A 124 12.66 -25.62 7.99
CA GLU A 124 14.05 -25.25 7.80
C GLU A 124 14.66 -24.75 9.11
N THR A 125 15.79 -25.33 9.48
CA THR A 125 16.57 -24.87 10.63
C THR A 125 17.47 -23.71 10.22
N VAL A 126 17.32 -22.57 10.90
CA VAL A 126 18.15 -21.36 10.73
C VAL A 126 19.08 -21.22 11.92
N ARG A 127 20.37 -21.00 11.65
CA ARG A 127 21.37 -20.69 12.67
C ARG A 127 21.33 -19.20 13.01
N THR A 128 21.35 -18.89 14.30
CA THR A 128 21.25 -17.54 14.84
C THR A 128 22.47 -17.20 15.69
N THR A 129 22.76 -15.90 15.78
CA THR A 129 23.86 -15.39 16.62
C THR A 129 23.50 -15.33 18.10
N GLN A 130 22.21 -15.22 18.41
CA GLN A 130 21.61 -15.17 19.73
C GLN A 130 20.25 -15.88 19.72
N ARG A 131 19.59 -15.97 20.89
CA ARG A 131 18.29 -16.63 21.01
C ARG A 131 17.27 -15.90 20.14
N ALA A 132 16.58 -16.65 19.28
CA ALA A 132 15.50 -16.12 18.47
C ALA A 132 14.21 -16.00 19.29
N ASN A 133 13.47 -14.93 19.03
CA ASN A 133 12.10 -14.78 19.48
C ASN A 133 11.11 -15.26 18.41
N THR A 134 11.43 -15.07 17.13
CA THR A 134 10.54 -15.46 16.02
C THR A 134 11.37 -15.86 14.81
N GLY A 135 10.88 -16.81 14.02
CA GLY A 135 11.45 -17.16 12.72
C GLY A 135 10.36 -17.15 11.66
N LEU A 136 10.65 -16.60 10.48
CA LEU A 136 9.69 -16.41 9.41
C LEU A 136 10.33 -16.44 8.02
N ILE A 137 9.49 -16.65 7.00
CA ILE A 137 9.87 -16.57 5.59
C ILE A 137 9.95 -15.09 5.18
N TYR A 138 11.09 -14.65 4.64
CA TYR A 138 11.28 -13.25 4.24
C TYR A 138 10.77 -13.00 2.82
N ARG A 139 11.30 -13.77 1.86
CA ARG A 139 10.94 -13.68 0.45
C ARG A 139 11.32 -14.96 -0.29
N CYS A 140 10.61 -15.25 -1.37
CA CYS A 140 10.97 -16.28 -2.33
C CYS A 140 10.97 -15.70 -3.75
N TRP A 141 11.78 -16.27 -4.63
CA TRP A 141 11.83 -15.95 -6.05
C TRP A 141 12.08 -17.21 -6.88
N LEU A 142 11.76 -17.16 -8.16
CA LEU A 142 12.19 -18.19 -9.11
C LEU A 142 13.66 -17.93 -9.46
N PRO A 143 14.52 -18.97 -9.54
CA PRO A 143 15.93 -18.84 -9.88
C PRO A 143 16.17 -18.21 -11.26
#